data_AF-A0A821VW18-F1
#
_entry.id   AF-A0A821VW18-F1
#
_cell.length_a   1.000
_cell.length_b   1.000
_cell.length_c   1.000
_cell.angle_alpha   90.00
_cell.angle_beta   90.00
_cell.angle_gamma   90.00
#
_symmetry.space_group_name_H-M   'P 1'
#
loop_
_entity.id
_entity.type
_entity.pdbx_description
1 polymer ?
#
loop_
_entity_poly.entity_id
_entity_poly.type
_entity_poly.pdbx_seq_one_letter_code
_entity_poly.pdbx_strand_id
1 'polypeptide(L)'
;MSFTSDEVNYLIYRYLSESGFVHSSYLFGLESHIVQTSINANIVPPGALLSLIQKGLYYTEAELSIGDDGQDRTCDSLSLIDAVVPEIVENRRKELQQQSSSSGTSVKNETKLSSRIPTTTTTTATTVSNINDKDISPMHQPTNTSPQSTNQNMSDRT
;
A
#
# COMPACT_ATOMS: atom_id res chain seq x y z
N MET A 1 -1.95 24.38 8.35
CA MET A 1 -1.48 23.15 9.03
C MET A 1 -0.02 22.94 8.65
N SER A 2 0.80 22.37 9.54
CA SER A 2 2.17 21.94 9.24
C SER A 2 2.42 20.63 9.96
N PHE A 3 3.26 19.78 9.38
CA PHE A 3 3.79 18.56 10.01
C PHE A 3 5.32 18.67 10.08
N THR A 4 5.92 17.77 10.85
CA THR A 4 7.36 17.64 11.05
C THR A 4 7.92 16.41 10.33
N SER A 5 9.23 16.38 10.10
CA SER A 5 9.91 15.20 9.53
C SER A 5 9.72 13.96 10.41
N ASP A 6 9.74 14.12 11.74
CA ASP A 6 9.54 13.03 12.69
C ASP A 6 8.17 12.35 12.53
N GLU A 7 7.11 13.14 12.36
CA GLU A 7 5.74 12.62 12.16
C GLU A 7 5.63 11.82 10.85
N VAL A 8 6.23 12.32 9.77
CA VAL A 8 6.27 11.63 8.47
C VAL A 8 7.10 10.36 8.56
N ASN A 9 8.29 10.44 9.15
CA ASN A 9 9.18 9.29 9.36
C ASN A 9 8.51 8.21 10.21
N TYR A 10 7.79 8.58 11.27
CA TYR A 10 7.08 7.63 12.12
C TYR A 10 5.98 6.90 11.35
N LEU A 11 5.20 7.62 10.53
CA LEU A 11 4.17 7.00 9.68
C LEU A 11 4.78 6.06 8.63
N ILE A 12 5.92 6.42 8.02
CA ILE A 12 6.66 5.55 7.09
C ILE A 12 7.18 4.30 7.80
N TYR A 13 7.87 4.45 8.93
CA TYR A 13 8.39 3.34 9.76
C TYR A 13 7.27 2.37 10.16
N ARG A 14 6.11 2.90 10.60
CA ARG A 14 4.93 2.10 10.95
C ARG A 14 4.38 1.36 9.74
N TYR A 15 4.19 2.03 8.61
CA TYR A 15 3.74 1.38 7.37
C TYR A 15 4.66 0.24 6.92
N LEU A 16 5.98 0.45 6.95
CA LEU A 16 6.96 -0.58 6.59
C LEU A 16 6.86 -1.79 7.54
N SER A 17 6.70 -1.55 8.83
CA SER A 17 6.56 -2.59 9.85
C SER A 17 5.25 -3.35 9.72
N GLU A 18 4.13 -2.64 9.53
CA GLU A 18 2.79 -3.21 9.38
C GLU A 18 2.62 -4.00 8.07
N SER A 19 3.35 -3.62 7.02
CA SER A 19 3.37 -4.33 5.73
C SER A 19 4.34 -5.53 5.69
N GLY A 20 5.08 -5.79 6.78
CA GLY A 20 6.03 -6.91 6.86
C GLY A 20 7.39 -6.66 6.18
N PHE A 21 7.75 -5.42 5.84
CA PHE A 21 9.06 -5.07 5.27
C PHE A 21 10.15 -4.98 6.37
N VAL A 22 10.37 -6.08 7.09
CA VAL A 22 11.17 -6.15 8.34
C VAL A 22 12.57 -5.54 8.20
N HIS A 23 13.30 -5.85 7.13
CA HIS A 23 14.64 -5.30 6.92
C HIS A 23 14.62 -3.79 6.62
N SER A 24 13.62 -3.34 5.86
CA SER A 24 13.45 -1.92 5.51
C SER A 24 13.03 -1.11 6.72
N SER A 25 12.07 -1.57 7.53
CA SER A 25 11.66 -0.85 8.74
C SER A 25 12.77 -0.81 9.79
N TYR A 26 13.56 -1.88 9.93
CA TYR A 26 14.73 -1.89 10.80
C TYR A 26 15.78 -0.86 10.38
N LEU A 27 16.22 -0.89 9.11
CA LEU A 27 17.25 0.04 8.63
C LEU A 27 16.75 1.49 8.63
N PHE A 28 15.52 1.72 8.18
CA PHE A 28 14.90 3.04 8.19
C PHE A 28 14.73 3.57 9.62
N GLY A 29 14.35 2.74 10.59
CA GLY A 29 14.21 3.16 11.99
C GLY A 29 15.52 3.59 12.64
N LEU A 30 16.66 3.03 12.19
CA LEU A 30 17.99 3.49 12.58
C LEU A 30 18.37 4.80 11.89
N GLU A 31 18.22 4.88 10.57
CA GLU A 31 18.58 6.06 9.76
C GLU A 31 17.73 7.28 10.14
N SER A 32 16.42 7.10 10.30
CA SER A 32 15.46 8.14 10.70
C SER A 32 15.46 8.44 12.20
N HIS A 33 16.33 7.80 12.99
CA HIS A 33 16.45 7.98 14.44
C HIS A 33 15.11 7.83 15.19
N ILE A 34 14.24 6.90 14.77
CA ILE A 34 12.82 6.90 15.17
C ILE A 34 12.60 6.80 16.69
N VAL A 35 13.53 6.16 17.40
CA VAL A 35 13.55 5.99 18.87
C VAL A 35 13.77 7.32 19.62
N GLN A 36 14.36 8.33 18.97
CA GLN A 36 14.60 9.65 19.56
C GLN A 36 13.41 10.61 19.37
N THR A 37 12.44 10.27 18.50
CA THR A 37 11.25 11.08 18.27
C THR A 37 10.35 11.09 19.51
N SER A 38 9.67 12.22 19.76
CA SER A 38 8.74 12.36 20.90
C SER A 38 7.35 11.75 20.63
N ILE A 39 7.22 10.91 19.60
CA ILE A 39 5.93 10.41 19.11
C ILE A 39 5.48 9.21 19.94
N ASN A 40 4.34 9.35 20.61
CA ASN A 40 3.73 8.28 21.38
C ASN A 40 3.17 7.20 20.43
N ALA A 41 3.79 6.02 20.41
CA ALA A 41 3.37 4.93 19.54
C ALA A 41 1.91 4.45 19.76
N ASN A 42 1.38 4.62 20.97
CA ASN A 42 0.05 4.14 21.34
C ASN A 42 -1.11 4.97 20.76
N ILE A 43 -0.86 6.22 20.35
CA ILE A 43 -1.91 7.07 19.77
C ILE A 43 -2.06 6.90 18.25
N VAL A 44 -1.08 6.26 17.58
CA VAL A 44 -1.08 6.09 16.13
C VAL A 44 -1.71 4.74 15.77
N PRO A 45 -2.92 4.69 15.18
CA PRO A 45 -3.60 3.45 14.87
C PRO A 45 -2.90 2.68 13.74
N PRO A 46 -3.14 1.36 13.61
CA PRO A 46 -2.71 0.60 12.44
C PRO A 46 -3.27 1.21 11.14
N GLY A 47 -2.48 1.21 10.07
CA GLY A 47 -2.89 1.76 8.78
C GLY A 47 -3.00 3.29 8.74
N ALA A 48 -2.44 4.01 9.73
CA ALA A 48 -2.51 5.48 9.81
C ALA A 48 -1.98 6.19 8.55
N LEU A 49 -0.83 5.75 8.00
CA LEU A 49 -0.28 6.35 6.78
C LEU A 49 -1.22 6.16 5.58
N LEU A 50 -1.73 4.95 5.38
CA LEU A 50 -2.65 4.65 4.28
C LEU A 50 -3.96 5.45 4.41
N SER A 51 -4.49 5.55 5.63
CA SER A 51 -5.70 6.34 5.93
C SER A 51 -5.49 7.84 5.66
N LEU A 52 -4.29 8.37 5.93
CA LEU A 52 -3.92 9.75 5.64
C LEU A 52 -3.77 9.99 4.13
N ILE A 53 -3.13 9.07 3.41
CA ILE A 53 -3.00 9.11 1.95
C ILE A 53 -4.38 9.07 1.27
N GLN A 54 -5.28 8.19 1.72
CA GLN A 54 -6.66 8.13 1.25
C GLN A 54 -7.41 9.45 1.49
N LYS A 55 -7.26 10.07 2.68
CA LYS A 55 -7.81 11.40 2.97
C LYS A 55 -7.24 12.49 2.06
N GLY A 56 -5.95 12.41 1.72
CA GLY A 56 -5.32 13.30 0.74
C GLY A 56 -5.93 13.15 -0.66
N LEU A 57 -6.15 11.91 -1.11
CA LEU A 57 -6.80 11.61 -2.40
C LEU A 57 -8.23 12.16 -2.45
N TYR A 58 -9.05 11.90 -1.43
CA TYR A 58 -10.41 12.46 -1.34
C TYR A 58 -10.41 13.99 -1.27
N TYR A 59 -9.39 14.60 -0.68
CA TYR A 59 -9.25 16.05 -0.66
C TYR A 59 -8.95 16.60 -2.07
N THR A 60 -8.06 15.96 -2.84
CA THR A 60 -7.82 16.31 -4.25
C THR A 60 -9.05 16.10 -5.13
N GLU A 61 -9.82 15.02 -4.92
CA GLU A 61 -11.11 14.82 -5.61
C GLU A 61 -12.12 15.93 -5.28
N ALA A 62 -12.19 16.39 -4.02
CA ALA A 62 -13.07 17.49 -3.61
C ALA A 62 -12.62 18.87 -4.15
N GLU A 63 -11.31 19.14 -4.26
CA GLU A 63 -10.79 20.34 -4.93
C GLU A 63 -11.10 20.36 -6.44
N LEU A 64 -11.35 19.21 -7.06
CA LEU A 64 -11.80 19.10 -8.46
C LEU A 64 -13.33 19.13 -8.62
N SER A 65 -14.08 18.66 -7.61
CA SER A 65 -15.55 18.62 -7.65
C SER A 65 -16.16 20.03 -7.56
N ILE A 66 -15.50 20.95 -6.84
CA ILE A 66 -15.91 22.35 -6.75
C ILE A 66 -15.48 23.14 -8.00
N GLY A 67 -16.47 23.68 -8.72
CA GLY A 67 -16.23 24.65 -9.79
C GLY A 67 -15.89 26.05 -9.27
N ASP A 68 -15.26 26.87 -10.13
CA ASP A 68 -14.97 28.29 -9.82
C ASP A 68 -16.25 29.12 -9.59
N ASP A 69 -17.40 28.60 -10.03
CA ASP A 69 -18.77 29.11 -9.82
C ASP A 69 -19.41 28.62 -8.51
N GLY A 70 -18.67 27.86 -7.69
CA GLY A 70 -19.13 27.28 -6.43
C GLY A 70 -20.16 26.16 -6.61
N GLN A 71 -20.37 25.65 -7.83
CA GLN A 71 -21.25 24.51 -8.08
C GLN A 71 -20.49 23.19 -7.86
N ASP A 72 -21.16 22.24 -7.20
CA ASP A 72 -20.64 20.89 -7.02
C ASP A 72 -20.81 20.07 -8.32
N ARG A 73 -19.83 19.23 -8.62
CA ARG A 73 -19.71 18.49 -9.87
C ARG A 73 -19.33 17.05 -9.59
N THR A 74 -19.89 16.13 -10.36
CA THR A 74 -19.49 14.72 -10.29
C THR A 74 -18.06 14.55 -10.82
N CYS A 75 -17.09 14.50 -9.92
CA CYS A 75 -15.75 14.02 -10.24
C CYS A 75 -15.73 12.49 -10.18
N ASP A 76 -15.26 11.83 -11.24
CA ASP A 76 -14.91 10.41 -11.16
C ASP A 76 -13.72 10.22 -10.21
N SER A 77 -13.63 9.05 -9.57
CA SER A 77 -12.55 8.78 -8.62
C SER A 77 -11.18 8.72 -9.32
N LEU A 78 -10.19 9.35 -8.69
CA LEU A 78 -8.80 9.39 -9.15
C LEU A 78 -8.03 8.16 -8.67
N SER A 79 -7.07 7.69 -9.47
CA SER A 79 -6.04 6.81 -8.92
C SER A 79 -5.05 7.63 -8.10
N LEU A 80 -4.40 6.99 -7.11
CA LEU A 80 -3.36 7.63 -6.31
C LEU A 80 -2.17 8.13 -7.16
N ILE A 81 -1.91 7.50 -8.31
CA ILE A 81 -0.84 7.91 -9.22
C ILE A 81 -1.25 9.16 -10.02
N ASP A 82 -2.49 9.21 -10.50
CA ASP A 82 -2.99 10.37 -11.24
C ASP A 82 -3.05 11.63 -10.35
N ALA A 83 -3.46 11.46 -9.09
CA ALA A 83 -3.55 12.55 -8.12
C ALA A 83 -2.20 13.19 -7.73
N VAL A 84 -1.07 12.48 -7.91
CA VAL A 84 0.27 13.04 -7.66
C VAL A 84 0.94 13.64 -8.90
N VAL A 85 0.30 13.58 -10.07
CA VAL A 85 0.81 14.15 -11.33
C VAL A 85 0.04 15.43 -11.67
N PRO A 86 0.62 16.63 -11.49
CA PRO A 86 -0.11 17.91 -11.62
C PRO A 86 -0.77 18.12 -12.99
N GLU A 87 -0.13 17.65 -14.07
CA GLU A 87 -0.67 17.78 -15.44
C GLU A 87 -1.98 17.01 -15.63
N ILE A 88 -2.09 15.80 -15.06
CA ILE A 88 -3.29 14.96 -15.16
C ILE A 88 -4.43 15.61 -14.38
N VAL A 89 -4.16 16.08 -13.16
CA VAL A 89 -5.10 16.84 -12.32
C VAL A 89 -5.59 18.11 -13.04
N GLU A 90 -4.70 18.87 -13.68
CA GLU A 90 -5.08 20.10 -14.37
C GLU A 90 -5.91 19.84 -15.64
N ASN A 91 -5.56 18.80 -16.41
CA ASN A 91 -6.36 18.37 -17.56
C ASN A 91 -7.76 17.93 -17.12
N ARG A 92 -7.87 17.18 -16.02
CA ARG A 92 -9.15 16.76 -15.45
C ARG A 92 -10.02 17.94 -15.01
N ARG A 93 -9.42 18.95 -14.38
CA ARG A 93 -10.10 20.21 -14.04
C ARG A 93 -10.65 20.92 -15.29
N LYS A 94 -9.89 20.97 -16.38
CA LYS A 94 -10.31 21.58 -17.67
C LYS A 94 -11.45 20.81 -18.34
N GLU A 95 -11.46 19.48 -18.26
CA GLU A 95 -12.55 18.64 -18.77
C GLU A 95 -13.87 18.95 -18.04
N LEU A 96 -13.84 18.92 -16.70
CA LEU A 96 -15.00 19.24 -15.87
C LEU A 96 -15.49 20.68 -16.12
N GLN A 97 -14.59 21.64 -16.34
CA GLN A 97 -14.96 23.02 -16.68
C GLN A 97 -15.70 23.18 -18.02
N GLN A 98 -15.41 22.35 -19.03
CA GLN A 98 -16.10 22.43 -20.32
C GLN A 98 -17.50 21.80 -20.32
N GLN A 99 -17.77 20.84 -19.42
CA GLN A 99 -19.06 20.14 -19.37
C GLN A 99 -20.22 21.06 -18.91
N SER A 100 -19.97 22.09 -18.09
CA SER A 100 -21.03 23.03 -17.68
C SER A 100 -21.42 24.05 -18.77
N SER A 101 -20.57 24.26 -19.78
CA SER A 101 -20.78 25.27 -20.82
C SER A 101 -21.64 24.79 -22.00
N SER A 102 -22.05 23.52 -22.00
CA SER A 102 -22.64 22.85 -23.18
C SER A 102 -23.99 22.14 -22.91
N SER A 103 -24.62 22.35 -21.76
CA SER A 103 -25.94 21.80 -21.41
C SER A 103 -27.11 22.61 -22.00
N GLY A 104 -27.08 22.83 -23.32
CA GLY A 104 -28.12 23.52 -24.09
C GLY A 104 -28.72 22.66 -25.20
N THR A 105 -29.78 21.90 -24.88
CA THR A 105 -30.65 21.15 -25.82
C THR A 105 -30.07 19.88 -26.47
N SER A 106 -30.53 18.69 -26.05
CA SER A 106 -31.32 17.84 -26.95
C SER A 106 -32.16 16.76 -26.25
N VAL A 107 -33.31 16.52 -26.86
CA VAL A 107 -34.52 15.81 -26.43
C VAL A 107 -34.41 14.28 -26.59
N LYS A 108 -34.94 13.55 -25.59
CA LYS A 108 -35.51 12.17 -25.59
C LYS A 108 -34.83 11.04 -26.40
N ASN A 109 -34.64 9.91 -25.71
CA ASN A 109 -35.27 8.65 -26.13
C ASN A 109 -35.59 7.78 -24.91
N GLU A 110 -36.82 7.26 -24.85
CA GLU A 110 -37.28 6.29 -23.83
C GLU A 110 -37.13 4.84 -24.33
N THR A 111 -37.44 3.87 -23.45
CA THR A 111 -37.54 2.41 -23.68
C THR A 111 -36.21 1.67 -23.46
N LYS A 112 -36.07 0.68 -22.56
CA LYS A 112 -37.09 -0.16 -21.87
C LYS A 112 -36.61 -0.62 -20.48
N LEU A 113 -37.56 -0.78 -19.56
CA LEU A 113 -37.37 -1.42 -18.25
C LEU A 113 -37.15 -2.94 -18.41
N SER A 114 -36.11 -3.49 -17.77
CA SER A 114 -36.11 -4.88 -17.28
C SER A 114 -35.10 -5.06 -16.15
N SER A 115 -35.51 -5.74 -15.09
CA SER A 115 -34.77 -5.88 -13.83
C SER A 115 -33.95 -7.17 -13.76
N ARG A 116 -32.76 -7.10 -13.13
CA ARG A 116 -32.25 -8.23 -12.33
C ARG A 116 -31.18 -7.83 -11.32
N ILE A 117 -31.40 -8.22 -10.07
CA ILE A 117 -30.41 -8.22 -8.97
C ILE A 117 -29.54 -9.48 -9.11
N PRO A 118 -28.26 -9.43 -8.69
CA PRO A 118 -27.84 -10.44 -7.70
C PRO A 118 -26.90 -9.89 -6.61
N THR A 119 -27.33 -10.01 -5.36
CA THR A 119 -26.43 -10.20 -4.21
C THR A 119 -26.21 -11.70 -4.04
N THR A 120 -24.94 -12.14 -3.91
CA THR A 120 -24.41 -13.12 -2.90
C THR A 120 -23.01 -13.63 -3.28
N THR A 121 -22.04 -13.32 -2.42
CA THR A 121 -21.11 -14.24 -1.73
C THR A 121 -20.62 -15.57 -2.36
N THR A 122 -19.32 -15.83 -2.12
CA THR A 122 -18.68 -17.15 -1.85
C THR A 122 -17.86 -17.84 -2.95
N THR A 123 -16.53 -17.76 -2.77
CA THR A 123 -15.51 -18.84 -2.85
C THR A 123 -15.66 -20.01 -3.85
N THR A 124 -14.65 -20.19 -4.71
CA THR A 124 -14.04 -21.52 -4.96
C THR A 124 -12.64 -21.41 -5.59
N ALA A 125 -11.76 -22.37 -5.26
CA ALA A 125 -10.40 -22.50 -5.79
C ALA A 125 -10.28 -23.70 -6.75
N THR A 126 -9.37 -23.60 -7.74
CA THR A 126 -9.00 -24.60 -8.78
C THR A 126 -7.69 -24.07 -9.40
N THR A 127 -6.44 -24.55 -9.19
CA THR A 127 -5.82 -25.89 -9.44
C THR A 127 -6.20 -26.43 -10.81
N VAL A 128 -5.37 -26.43 -11.87
CA VAL A 128 -4.27 -27.36 -12.25
C VAL A 128 -3.40 -26.64 -13.34
N SER A 129 -2.27 -27.10 -13.92
CA SER A 129 -1.63 -28.42 -14.05
C SER A 129 -0.09 -28.38 -13.99
N ASN A 130 0.49 -29.55 -13.74
CA ASN A 130 1.89 -29.96 -13.78
C ASN A 130 2.64 -29.72 -15.12
N ILE A 131 3.97 -29.57 -15.03
CA ILE A 131 4.94 -30.07 -16.02
C ILE A 131 5.92 -31.00 -15.26
N ASN A 132 6.31 -32.11 -15.88
CA ASN A 132 6.92 -33.28 -15.21
C ASN A 132 8.38 -33.13 -14.73
N ASP A 133 8.70 -33.95 -13.73
CA ASP A 133 10.03 -34.42 -13.35
C ASP A 133 11.00 -34.71 -14.50
N LYS A 134 12.25 -34.26 -14.31
CA LYS A 134 13.48 -35.04 -14.53
C LYS A 134 14.73 -34.26 -14.08
N ASP A 135 15.12 -34.39 -12.81
CA ASP A 135 16.41 -34.99 -12.41
C ASP A 135 16.48 -35.09 -10.87
N ILE A 136 17.09 -36.15 -10.33
CA ILE A 136 17.22 -36.39 -8.88
C ILE A 136 18.68 -36.72 -8.57
N SER A 137 19.32 -35.89 -7.75
CA SER A 137 20.41 -36.31 -6.85
C SER A 137 20.57 -35.33 -5.67
N PRO A 138 20.65 -35.79 -4.42
CA PRO A 138 20.71 -34.93 -3.24
C PRO A 138 22.16 -34.65 -2.80
N MET A 139 22.45 -33.43 -2.31
CA MET A 139 23.76 -33.16 -1.68
C MET A 139 23.68 -32.30 -0.41
N HIS A 140 23.74 -33.01 0.72
CA HIS A 140 24.31 -32.64 2.03
C HIS A 140 23.84 -31.38 2.79
N GLN A 141 23.29 -31.63 3.98
CA GLN A 141 23.23 -30.68 5.09
C GLN A 141 24.63 -30.43 5.69
N PRO A 142 24.92 -29.24 6.23
CA PRO A 142 26.15 -29.00 6.98
C PRO A 142 26.09 -29.66 8.36
N THR A 143 27.05 -30.54 8.66
CA THR A 143 27.19 -31.20 9.97
C THR A 143 27.71 -30.25 11.04
N ASN A 144 27.02 -30.19 12.18
CA ASN A 144 27.43 -29.41 13.35
C ASN A 144 28.53 -30.13 14.14
N THR A 145 29.78 -29.65 14.06
CA THR A 145 30.91 -30.12 14.88
C THR A 145 31.20 -29.18 16.04
N SER A 146 30.84 -29.60 17.25
CA SER A 146 31.40 -29.01 18.48
C SER A 146 32.82 -29.54 18.76
N PRO A 147 33.73 -28.73 19.33
CA PRO A 147 35.09 -29.17 19.62
C PRO A 147 35.12 -30.14 20.82
N GLN A 148 35.73 -31.30 20.63
CA GLN A 148 35.88 -32.34 21.65
C GLN A 148 37.16 -32.09 22.46
N SER A 149 37.03 -31.97 23.79
CA SER A 149 38.16 -31.68 24.68
C SER A 149 39.14 -32.85 24.78
N THR A 150 40.38 -32.64 24.31
CA THR A 150 41.46 -33.64 24.42
C THR A 150 41.94 -33.76 25.86
N ASN A 151 41.53 -34.82 26.55
CA ASN A 151 41.97 -35.13 27.90
C ASN A 151 43.25 -36.00 27.83
N GLN A 152 44.43 -35.38 27.96
CA GLN A 152 45.70 -36.12 27.97
C GLN A 152 45.91 -36.77 29.35
N ASN A 153 45.54 -38.05 29.46
CA ASN A 153 45.91 -38.87 30.60
C ASN A 153 47.38 -39.31 30.48
N MET A 154 48.25 -38.79 31.35
CA MET A 154 49.67 -39.09 31.33
C MET A 154 50.01 -40.00 32.51
N SER A 155 50.14 -41.30 32.26
CA SER A 155 50.56 -42.30 33.25
C SER A 155 51.25 -43.49 32.57
N ASP A 156 52.36 -43.91 33.16
CA ASP A 156 53.12 -45.15 32.96
C ASP A 156 53.74 -45.45 31.57
N ARG A 157 55.08 -45.43 31.50
CA ARG A 157 55.88 -46.64 31.78
C ARG A 157 57.42 -46.45 31.77
N THR A 158 58.05 -47.15 32.71
CA THR A 158 59.49 -47.50 32.84
C THR A 158 60.49 -46.38 33.10
#